data_AF-A0A1G7E685-F1
#
_entry.id   AF-A0A1G7E685-F1
#
_cell.length_a   1.000
_cell.length_b   1.000
_cell.length_c   1.000
_cell.angle_alpha   90.00
_cell.angle_beta   90.00
_cell.angle_gamma   90.00
#
_symmetry.space_group_name_H-M   'P 1'
#
loop_
_entity.id
_entity.type
_entity.pdbx_description
1 polymer ?
#
loop_
_entity_poly.entity_id
_entity_poly.type
_entity_poly.pdbx_seq_one_letter_code
_entity_poly.pdbx_strand_id
1 'polypeptide(L)'
;MEFNAGISNEIKARIRGIKDEIEKVNTIFSWLNEEFEWVQTDYVERTVEEILARKAGNCAEQAKVVEKVLTHIGIETRWILEINSHPESMERQNFSLHLIEKQGEFYSIFGWNHNDHRWLEYYNKQIEKWIPIDTAFGVLDIDHWLEKRISFTRESIPTTQQIIPFCIVALHTKRDVSEILSNFYLIDQFDTFYNGMLSKTTVWEEWKLVINKLTEVGIETYSGHSNLHKYQNEIKRFNNLYLKLKQEVLINTVS
;
A
#
# COMPACT_ATOMS: atom_id res chain seq x y z
N MET A 1 24.14 2.59 6.71
CA MET A 1 24.92 2.53 5.46
C MET A 1 24.62 3.80 4.67
N GLU A 2 25.62 4.61 4.40
CA GLU A 2 25.48 5.85 3.61
C GLU A 2 25.47 5.52 2.12
N PHE A 3 24.82 6.35 1.30
CA PHE A 3 24.95 6.26 -0.15
C PHE A 3 26.39 6.51 -0.61
N ASN A 4 26.76 5.97 -1.77
CA ASN A 4 27.98 6.42 -2.43
C ASN A 4 27.92 7.94 -2.74
N ALA A 5 29.09 8.57 -2.88
CA ALA A 5 29.19 10.03 -3.02
C ALA A 5 28.41 10.57 -4.24
N GLY A 6 28.34 9.81 -5.33
CA GLY A 6 27.61 10.20 -6.53
C GLY A 6 26.11 10.35 -6.28
N ILE A 7 25.48 9.29 -5.75
CA ILE A 7 24.05 9.27 -5.44
C ILE A 7 23.72 10.31 -4.35
N SER A 8 24.57 10.42 -3.31
CA SER A 8 24.37 11.46 -2.29
C SER A 8 24.41 12.87 -2.88
N ASN A 9 25.28 13.15 -3.86
CA ASN A 9 25.36 14.47 -4.48
C ASN A 9 24.15 14.73 -5.38
N GLU A 10 23.64 13.72 -6.09
CA GLU A 10 22.42 13.84 -6.89
C GLU A 10 21.22 14.20 -5.99
N ILE A 11 21.01 13.45 -4.91
CA ILE A 11 19.92 13.73 -3.96
C ILE A 11 20.03 15.17 -3.42
N LYS A 12 21.23 15.57 -2.95
CA LYS A 12 21.47 16.92 -2.42
C LYS A 12 21.26 18.02 -3.46
N ALA A 13 21.63 17.78 -4.72
CA ALA A 13 21.45 18.74 -5.80
C ALA A 13 19.97 19.00 -6.09
N ARG A 14 19.14 17.95 -6.06
CA ARG A 14 17.69 18.05 -6.30
C ARG A 14 16.97 18.88 -5.24
N ILE A 15 17.36 18.74 -3.97
CA ILE A 15 16.73 19.46 -2.86
C ILE A 15 17.46 20.76 -2.47
N ARG A 16 18.43 21.20 -3.28
CA ARG A 16 19.29 22.34 -2.93
C ARG A 16 18.46 23.62 -2.83
N GLY A 17 18.49 24.24 -1.65
CA GLY A 17 17.77 25.49 -1.38
C GLY A 17 16.33 25.30 -0.90
N ILE A 18 15.79 24.08 -0.97
CA ILE A 18 14.48 23.75 -0.43
C ILE A 18 14.58 23.66 1.09
N LYS A 19 13.80 24.47 1.80
CA LYS A 19 13.75 24.47 3.26
C LYS A 19 12.60 23.62 3.79
N ASP A 20 11.47 23.71 3.13
CA ASP A 20 10.25 23.02 3.52
C ASP A 20 10.36 21.50 3.33
N GLU A 21 9.85 20.75 4.30
CA GLU A 21 9.95 19.29 4.30
C GLU A 21 9.02 18.65 3.27
N ILE A 22 7.80 19.18 3.11
CA ILE A 22 6.84 18.70 2.11
C ILE A 22 7.40 18.93 0.71
N GLU A 23 7.94 20.11 0.43
CA GLU A 23 8.55 20.42 -0.87
C GLU A 23 9.74 19.50 -1.18
N LYS A 24 10.56 19.13 -0.18
CA LYS A 24 11.63 18.13 -0.37
C LYS A 24 11.07 16.76 -0.72
N VAL A 25 10.08 16.28 0.02
CA VAL A 25 9.47 14.97 -0.24
C VAL A 25 8.84 14.95 -1.62
N ASN A 26 8.09 15.99 -1.99
CA ASN A 26 7.46 16.10 -3.30
C ASN A 26 8.51 16.06 -4.42
N THR A 27 9.61 16.80 -4.28
CA THR A 27 10.70 16.81 -5.26
C THR A 27 11.33 15.42 -5.43
N ILE A 28 11.58 14.71 -4.33
CA ILE A 28 12.12 13.34 -4.36
C ILE A 28 11.11 12.35 -4.94
N PHE A 29 9.85 12.45 -4.53
CA PHE A 29 8.77 11.60 -5.01
C PHE A 29 8.59 11.75 -6.52
N SER A 30 8.47 12.97 -7.04
CA SER A 30 8.35 13.22 -8.48
C SER A 30 9.53 12.64 -9.24
N TRP A 31 10.76 12.85 -8.77
CA TRP A 31 11.95 12.28 -9.39
C TRP A 31 11.89 10.74 -9.47
N LEU A 32 11.62 10.07 -8.36
CA LEU A 32 11.60 8.60 -8.33
C LEU A 32 10.42 8.06 -9.14
N ASN A 33 9.25 8.66 -9.04
CA ASN A 33 8.04 8.24 -9.73
C ASN A 33 8.12 8.43 -11.26
N GLU A 34 8.86 9.44 -11.73
CA GLU A 34 9.07 9.69 -13.18
C GLU A 34 10.17 8.80 -13.78
N GLU A 35 11.21 8.51 -13.01
CA GLU A 35 12.37 7.77 -13.51
C GLU A 35 12.22 6.25 -13.40
N PHE A 36 11.39 5.76 -12.46
CA PHE A 36 11.29 4.33 -12.19
C PHE A 36 10.17 3.65 -12.98
N GLU A 37 10.53 2.57 -13.67
CA GLU A 37 9.57 1.64 -14.25
C GLU A 37 9.14 0.58 -13.24
N TRP A 38 7.83 0.31 -13.14
CA TRP A 38 7.35 -0.84 -12.39
C TRP A 38 7.59 -2.13 -13.16
N VAL A 39 8.22 -3.11 -12.51
CA VAL A 39 8.45 -4.45 -13.08
C VAL A 39 8.01 -5.55 -12.13
N GLN A 40 7.62 -6.70 -12.69
CA GLN A 40 7.22 -7.86 -11.89
C GLN A 40 8.39 -8.42 -11.07
N THR A 41 8.06 -8.99 -9.90
CA THR A 41 9.02 -9.65 -9.01
C THR A 41 9.74 -10.79 -9.72
N ASP A 42 11.08 -10.73 -9.74
CA ASP A 42 11.96 -11.79 -10.24
C ASP A 42 12.71 -12.54 -9.12
N TYR A 43 12.40 -12.22 -7.85
CA TYR A 43 12.99 -12.80 -6.64
C TYR A 43 14.52 -12.66 -6.52
N VAL A 44 15.13 -11.74 -7.28
CA VAL A 44 16.54 -11.40 -7.14
C VAL A 44 16.67 -10.36 -6.03
N GLU A 45 17.53 -10.63 -5.04
CA GLU A 45 17.88 -9.64 -4.03
C GLU A 45 18.83 -8.60 -4.61
N ARG A 46 18.41 -7.33 -4.58
CA ARG A 46 19.19 -6.19 -5.04
C ARG A 46 19.41 -5.17 -3.93
N THR A 47 20.57 -4.52 -3.99
CA THR A 47 20.90 -3.34 -3.21
C THR A 47 20.14 -2.11 -3.72
N VAL A 48 20.05 -1.07 -2.89
CA VAL A 48 19.38 0.18 -3.28
C VAL A 48 20.10 0.83 -4.47
N GLU A 49 21.42 0.77 -4.50
CA GLU A 49 22.26 1.30 -5.57
C GLU A 49 22.02 0.57 -6.89
N GLU A 50 21.86 -0.75 -6.88
CA GLU A 50 21.52 -1.53 -8.07
C GLU A 50 20.12 -1.18 -8.59
N ILE A 51 19.14 -1.00 -7.69
CA ILE A 51 17.77 -0.62 -8.07
C ILE A 51 17.77 0.80 -8.67
N LEU A 52 18.48 1.76 -8.04
CA LEU A 52 18.64 3.13 -8.57
C LEU A 52 19.31 3.16 -9.95
N ALA A 53 20.34 2.34 -10.17
CA ALA A 53 21.01 2.25 -11.45
C ALA A 53 20.11 1.61 -12.53
N ARG A 54 19.31 0.60 -12.16
CA ARG A 54 18.34 -0.06 -13.04
C ARG A 54 17.17 0.85 -13.40
N LYS A 55 16.79 1.76 -12.49
CA LYS A 55 15.57 2.58 -12.58
C LYS A 55 14.31 1.74 -12.81
N ALA A 56 14.27 0.55 -12.23
CA ALA A 56 13.09 -0.30 -12.28
C ALA A 56 13.04 -1.21 -11.06
N GLY A 57 11.84 -1.48 -10.59
CA GLY A 57 11.60 -2.45 -9.52
C GLY A 57 10.13 -2.68 -9.24
N ASN A 58 9.83 -3.75 -8.50
CA ASN A 58 8.50 -3.98 -7.95
C ASN A 58 8.20 -3.01 -6.77
N CYS A 59 7.03 -3.11 -6.16
CA CYS A 59 6.64 -2.25 -5.03
C CYS A 59 7.62 -2.29 -3.86
N ALA A 60 8.15 -3.46 -3.51
CA ALA A 60 9.11 -3.60 -2.41
C ALA A 60 10.48 -2.99 -2.75
N GLU A 61 10.99 -3.17 -3.97
CA GLU A 61 12.25 -2.57 -4.42
C GLU A 61 12.14 -1.04 -4.49
N GLN A 62 11.05 -0.52 -5.02
CA GLN A 62 10.81 0.92 -5.06
C GLN A 62 10.68 1.53 -3.65
N ALA A 63 9.91 0.89 -2.76
CA ALA A 63 9.81 1.33 -1.37
C ALA A 63 11.18 1.31 -0.65
N LYS A 64 12.03 0.29 -0.88
CA LYS A 64 13.41 0.27 -0.36
C LYS A 64 14.21 1.50 -0.80
N VAL A 65 14.07 1.92 -2.06
CA VAL A 65 14.75 3.13 -2.57
C VAL A 65 14.20 4.38 -1.89
N VAL A 66 12.87 4.54 -1.82
CA VAL A 66 12.25 5.70 -1.19
C VAL A 66 12.66 5.82 0.28
N GLU A 67 12.59 4.74 1.06
CA GLU A 67 13.02 4.68 2.46
C GLU A 67 14.45 5.20 2.59
N LYS A 68 15.35 4.69 1.74
CA LYS A 68 16.77 5.02 1.79
C LYS A 68 17.03 6.49 1.46
N VAL A 69 16.38 7.01 0.42
CA VAL A 69 16.53 8.41 -0.01
C VAL A 69 15.99 9.36 1.05
N LEU A 70 14.79 9.10 1.59
CA LEU A 70 14.18 9.94 2.63
C LEU A 70 14.98 9.91 3.94
N THR A 71 15.39 8.72 4.39
CA THR A 71 16.24 8.59 5.59
C THR A 71 17.57 9.33 5.43
N HIS A 72 18.17 9.30 4.23
CA HIS A 72 19.42 10.02 3.94
C HIS A 72 19.30 11.54 4.08
N ILE A 73 18.11 12.09 3.87
CA ILE A 73 17.83 13.53 4.04
C ILE A 73 17.18 13.85 5.39
N GLY A 74 17.18 12.89 6.33
CA GLY A 74 16.72 13.08 7.71
C GLY A 74 15.21 13.01 7.90
N ILE A 75 14.49 12.45 6.93
CA ILE A 75 13.04 12.24 6.99
C ILE A 75 12.79 10.82 7.50
N GLU A 76 11.99 10.74 8.56
CA GLU A 76 11.64 9.45 9.17
C GLU A 76 10.59 8.74 8.31
N THR A 77 10.74 7.43 8.17
CA THR A 77 9.84 6.59 7.38
C THR A 77 9.47 5.32 8.15
N ARG A 78 8.29 4.76 7.88
CA ARG A 78 7.90 3.43 8.34
C ARG A 78 7.32 2.61 7.20
N TRP A 79 7.53 1.30 7.27
CA TRP A 79 7.02 0.36 6.28
C TRP A 79 5.56 0.05 6.53
N ILE A 80 4.78 0.01 5.44
CA ILE A 80 3.41 -0.44 5.43
C ILE A 80 3.31 -1.76 4.68
N LEU A 81 2.66 -2.74 5.31
CA LEU A 81 2.21 -3.95 4.64
C LEU A 81 0.71 -3.84 4.38
N GLU A 82 0.33 -4.27 3.19
CA GLU A 82 -1.04 -4.24 2.73
C GLU A 82 -1.42 -5.57 2.08
N ILE A 83 -2.63 -6.06 2.37
CA ILE A 83 -3.25 -7.17 1.64
C ILE A 83 -4.47 -6.63 0.91
N ASN A 84 -4.54 -6.98 -0.37
CA ASN A 84 -5.56 -6.51 -1.29
C ASN A 84 -6.43 -7.66 -1.77
N SER A 85 -7.71 -7.39 -2.06
CA SER A 85 -8.42 -8.18 -3.06
C SER A 85 -7.68 -8.07 -4.39
N HIS A 86 -7.83 -9.07 -5.26
CA HIS A 86 -7.19 -9.04 -6.57
C HIS A 86 -7.98 -9.92 -7.55
N PRO A 87 -7.94 -9.62 -8.86
CA PRO A 87 -8.46 -10.50 -9.90
C PRO A 87 -8.03 -11.95 -9.71
N GLU A 88 -8.98 -12.85 -9.90
CA GLU A 88 -8.83 -14.29 -9.74
C GLU A 88 -7.66 -14.81 -10.59
N SER A 89 -6.71 -15.51 -9.97
CA SER A 89 -5.55 -16.12 -10.64
C SER A 89 -5.20 -17.48 -10.04
N MET A 90 -5.42 -18.54 -10.82
CA MET A 90 -5.03 -19.89 -10.43
C MET A 90 -3.51 -20.08 -10.42
N GLU A 91 -2.80 -19.35 -11.28
CA GLU A 91 -1.34 -19.33 -11.30
C GLU A 91 -0.78 -18.82 -9.96
N ARG A 92 -1.28 -17.68 -9.48
CA ARG A 92 -0.89 -17.12 -8.17
C ARG A 92 -1.25 -18.06 -7.02
N GLN A 93 -2.42 -18.70 -7.08
CA GLN A 93 -2.82 -19.70 -6.09
C GLN A 93 -1.84 -20.87 -6.03
N ASN A 94 -1.53 -21.48 -7.18
CA ASN A 94 -0.64 -22.63 -7.26
C ASN A 94 0.79 -22.28 -6.85
N PHE A 95 1.28 -21.11 -7.26
CA PHE A 95 2.57 -20.60 -6.87
C PHE A 95 2.65 -20.36 -5.36
N SER A 96 1.63 -19.75 -4.76
CA SER A 96 1.55 -19.57 -3.30
C SER A 96 1.55 -20.91 -2.55
N LEU A 97 0.77 -21.90 -2.99
CA LEU A 97 0.75 -23.23 -2.37
C LEU A 97 2.16 -23.86 -2.33
N HIS A 98 2.93 -23.70 -3.40
CA HIS A 98 4.32 -24.15 -3.46
C HIS A 98 5.22 -23.41 -2.45
N LEU A 99 5.02 -22.11 -2.27
CA LEU A 99 5.76 -21.32 -1.29
C LEU A 99 5.37 -21.66 0.15
N ILE A 100 4.09 -21.91 0.42
CA ILE A 100 3.61 -22.33 1.74
C ILE A 100 4.26 -23.65 2.15
N GLU A 101 4.27 -24.65 1.25
CA GLU A 101 4.90 -25.94 1.51
C GLU A 101 6.40 -25.79 1.84
N LYS A 102 7.10 -24.86 1.19
CA LYS A 102 8.55 -24.68 1.34
C LYS A 102 8.96 -23.73 2.46
N GLN A 103 8.15 -22.72 2.74
CA GLN A 103 8.57 -21.53 3.51
C GLN A 103 7.54 -21.11 4.58
N GLY A 104 6.40 -21.80 4.67
CA GLY A 104 5.41 -21.62 5.73
C GLY A 104 4.25 -20.68 5.39
N GLU A 105 3.31 -20.59 6.33
CA GLU A 105 1.98 -20.01 6.13
C GLU A 105 1.97 -18.52 5.78
N PHE A 106 3.06 -17.80 6.07
CA PHE A 106 3.24 -16.40 5.64
C PHE A 106 2.96 -16.21 4.15
N TYR A 107 3.35 -17.17 3.31
CA TYR A 107 3.18 -17.05 1.85
C TYR A 107 1.74 -17.23 1.38
N SER A 108 0.80 -17.51 2.29
CA SER A 108 -0.63 -17.46 1.99
C SER A 108 -1.17 -16.03 1.79
N ILE A 109 -0.38 -14.98 2.03
CA ILE A 109 -0.70 -13.59 1.60
C ILE A 109 -0.89 -13.45 0.08
N PHE A 110 -0.40 -14.42 -0.69
CA PHE A 110 -0.64 -14.57 -2.11
C PHE A 110 -1.73 -15.62 -2.32
N GLY A 111 -2.73 -15.39 -3.18
CA GLY A 111 -3.69 -16.45 -3.45
C GLY A 111 -4.65 -16.16 -4.60
N TRP A 112 -5.67 -16.99 -4.73
CA TRP A 112 -6.59 -16.94 -5.86
C TRP A 112 -7.15 -15.53 -6.11
N ASN A 113 -7.72 -14.88 -5.09
CA ASN A 113 -8.38 -13.58 -5.20
C ASN A 113 -7.76 -12.49 -4.33
N HIS A 114 -6.49 -12.63 -3.96
CA HIS A 114 -5.77 -11.67 -3.13
C HIS A 114 -4.27 -11.68 -3.42
N ASN A 115 -3.63 -10.56 -3.09
CA ASN A 115 -2.20 -10.33 -3.26
C ASN A 115 -1.70 -9.33 -2.21
N ASP A 116 -0.39 -9.32 -1.93
CA ASP A 116 0.22 -8.31 -1.07
C ASP A 116 0.64 -7.06 -1.85
N HIS A 117 0.85 -5.99 -1.12
CA HIS A 117 1.52 -4.78 -1.58
C HIS A 117 2.30 -4.15 -0.42
N ARG A 118 3.34 -3.38 -0.76
CA ARG A 118 4.21 -2.74 0.22
C ARG A 118 4.52 -1.33 -0.20
N TRP A 119 4.45 -0.43 0.76
CA TRP A 119 4.67 0.99 0.57
C TRP A 119 5.14 1.63 1.89
N LEU A 120 5.30 2.95 1.94
CA LEU A 120 5.81 3.64 3.12
C LEU A 120 4.90 4.77 3.59
N GLU A 121 4.98 5.11 4.87
CA GLU A 121 4.64 6.45 5.32
C GLU A 121 5.92 7.21 5.68
N TYR A 122 5.92 8.51 5.46
CA TYR A 122 6.93 9.42 6.01
C TYR A 122 6.32 10.27 7.12
N TYR A 123 7.10 10.58 8.15
CA TYR A 123 6.64 11.43 9.24
C TYR A 123 6.92 12.89 8.90
N ASN A 124 5.86 13.69 8.82
CA ASN A 124 5.96 15.13 8.69
C ASN A 124 5.97 15.79 10.07
N LYS A 125 7.10 16.40 10.43
CA LYS A 125 7.29 17.02 11.76
C LYS A 125 6.50 18.30 11.98
N GLN A 126 6.12 19.01 10.92
CA GLN A 126 5.39 20.28 11.05
C GLN A 126 3.94 20.05 11.46
N ILE A 127 3.32 18.98 10.95
CA ILE A 127 1.93 18.64 11.24
C ILE A 127 1.79 17.40 12.15
N GLU A 128 2.91 16.83 12.59
CA GLU A 128 3.03 15.68 13.48
C GLU A 128 2.24 14.45 13.01
N LYS A 129 2.30 14.15 11.71
CA LYS A 129 1.54 13.04 11.09
C LYS A 129 2.41 12.18 10.19
N TRP A 130 2.06 10.90 10.18
CA TRP A 130 2.45 9.97 9.12
C TRP A 130 1.66 10.26 7.85
N ILE A 131 2.36 10.31 6.71
CA ILE A 131 1.79 10.64 5.41
C ILE A 131 2.19 9.55 4.42
N PRO A 132 1.24 8.97 3.66
CA PRO A 132 1.55 7.90 2.72
C PRO A 132 2.40 8.38 1.55
N ILE A 133 3.32 7.51 1.12
CA ILE A 133 4.15 7.66 -0.07
C ILE A 133 4.38 6.29 -0.72
N ASP A 134 3.96 6.17 -1.98
CA ASP A 134 4.01 4.93 -2.75
C ASP A 134 4.24 5.24 -4.23
N THR A 135 5.48 5.08 -4.69
CA THR A 135 5.85 5.32 -6.09
C THR A 135 5.37 4.21 -7.03
N ALA A 136 5.01 3.03 -6.52
CA ALA A 136 4.51 1.95 -7.37
C ALA A 136 3.11 2.27 -7.92
N PHE A 137 2.33 3.09 -7.20
CA PHE A 137 1.02 3.58 -7.63
C PHE A 137 0.93 5.10 -7.82
N GLY A 138 2.06 5.80 -7.72
CA GLY A 138 2.09 7.26 -7.85
C GLY A 138 1.22 7.96 -6.80
N VAL A 139 1.33 7.53 -5.54
CA VAL A 139 0.63 8.09 -4.39
C VAL A 139 1.60 8.88 -3.52
N LEU A 140 1.18 10.06 -3.14
CA LEU A 140 1.86 10.94 -2.21
C LEU A 140 0.77 11.70 -1.48
N ASP A 141 0.63 11.55 -0.16
CA ASP A 141 -0.51 12.04 0.63
C ASP A 141 -1.79 11.17 0.64
N ILE A 142 -2.61 11.42 1.68
CA ILE A 142 -3.79 10.62 2.00
C ILE A 142 -4.90 10.75 0.95
N ASP A 143 -5.08 11.94 0.36
CA ASP A 143 -6.11 12.17 -0.64
C ASP A 143 -5.73 11.43 -1.92
N HIS A 144 -4.48 11.52 -2.36
CA HIS A 144 -3.99 10.72 -3.49
C HIS A 144 -4.09 9.22 -3.22
N TRP A 145 -3.82 8.77 -1.99
CA TRP A 145 -4.00 7.37 -1.63
C TRP A 145 -5.46 6.94 -1.79
N LEU A 146 -6.41 7.69 -1.24
CA LEU A 146 -7.85 7.38 -1.33
C LEU A 146 -8.33 7.41 -2.78
N GLU A 147 -7.91 8.42 -3.54
CA GLU A 147 -8.19 8.56 -4.96
C GLU A 147 -7.69 7.37 -5.79
N LYS A 148 -6.44 6.95 -5.57
CA LYS A 148 -5.80 5.89 -6.35
C LYS A 148 -6.18 4.50 -5.89
N ARG A 149 -6.50 4.28 -4.61
CA ARG A 149 -6.66 2.93 -4.06
C ARG A 149 -8.11 2.50 -3.87
N ILE A 150 -9.04 3.41 -3.59
CA ILE A 150 -10.40 3.01 -3.17
C ILE A 150 -11.53 3.92 -3.69
N SER A 151 -11.22 4.96 -4.45
CA SER A 151 -12.23 5.89 -4.98
C SER A 151 -13.20 5.24 -5.98
N PHE A 152 -14.45 5.66 -5.89
CA PHE A 152 -15.54 5.34 -6.82
C PHE A 152 -15.59 6.26 -8.03
N THR A 153 -15.04 7.46 -7.92
CA THR A 153 -15.22 8.58 -8.87
C THR A 153 -13.95 8.88 -9.68
N ARG A 154 -12.79 8.43 -9.20
CA ARG A 154 -11.52 8.51 -9.93
C ARG A 154 -11.05 7.10 -10.26
N GLU A 155 -10.87 6.83 -11.53
CA GLU A 155 -10.37 5.55 -12.00
C GLU A 155 -8.84 5.49 -11.89
N SER A 156 -8.35 4.36 -11.42
CA SER A 156 -6.95 4.00 -11.35
C SER A 156 -6.81 2.52 -11.71
N ILE A 157 -5.59 2.06 -12.00
CA ILE A 157 -5.35 0.63 -12.19
C ILE A 157 -5.85 -0.18 -10.98
N PRO A 158 -5.54 0.18 -9.72
CA PRO A 158 -6.10 -0.52 -8.58
C PRO A 158 -7.62 -0.61 -8.55
N THR A 159 -8.34 0.51 -8.76
CA THR A 159 -9.80 0.49 -8.63
C THR A 159 -10.50 -0.18 -9.81
N THR A 160 -10.00 0.01 -11.03
CA THR A 160 -10.56 -0.62 -12.25
C THR A 160 -10.29 -2.13 -12.28
N GLN A 161 -9.17 -2.57 -11.73
CA GLN A 161 -8.84 -4.00 -11.61
C GLN A 161 -9.30 -4.61 -10.29
N GLN A 162 -10.03 -3.90 -9.41
CA GLN A 162 -10.51 -4.42 -8.13
C GLN A 162 -9.36 -4.89 -7.18
N ILE A 163 -8.24 -4.17 -7.22
CA ILE A 163 -7.13 -4.29 -6.29
C ILE A 163 -7.39 -3.39 -5.08
N ILE A 164 -8.29 -3.84 -4.19
CA ILE A 164 -8.80 -3.03 -3.08
C ILE A 164 -8.21 -3.53 -1.75
N PRO A 165 -7.56 -2.65 -0.96
CA PRO A 165 -6.97 -3.03 0.31
C PRO A 165 -8.03 -3.40 1.36
N PHE A 166 -7.76 -4.45 2.14
CA PHE A 166 -8.60 -4.85 3.28
C PHE A 166 -7.83 -5.04 4.59
N CYS A 167 -6.50 -5.11 4.53
CA CYS A 167 -5.62 -5.17 5.70
C CYS A 167 -4.45 -4.22 5.46
N ILE A 168 -4.24 -3.24 6.35
CA ILE A 168 -3.14 -2.27 6.28
C ILE A 168 -2.52 -2.17 7.66
N VAL A 169 -1.20 -2.41 7.75
CA VAL A 169 -0.47 -2.39 9.01
C VAL A 169 0.87 -1.67 8.85
N ALA A 170 1.24 -0.85 9.84
CA ALA A 170 2.58 -0.29 9.92
C ALA A 170 3.50 -1.22 10.69
N LEU A 171 4.76 -1.24 10.29
CA LEU A 171 5.79 -2.06 10.88
C LEU A 171 6.77 -1.26 11.76
N HIS A 172 7.12 -1.80 12.94
CA HIS A 172 8.22 -1.26 13.76
C HIS A 172 9.58 -1.65 13.16
N THR A 173 9.70 -2.92 12.76
CA THR A 173 10.85 -3.52 12.09
C THR A 173 10.33 -4.28 10.88
N LYS A 174 11.19 -4.81 9.99
CA LYS A 174 10.74 -5.50 8.77
C LYS A 174 9.68 -6.63 8.94
N ARG A 175 9.40 -7.09 10.17
CA ARG A 175 8.43 -8.16 10.44
C ARG A 175 7.42 -7.86 11.55
N ASP A 176 7.68 -6.89 12.42
CA ASP A 176 6.85 -6.68 13.61
C ASP A 176 5.79 -5.61 13.34
N VAL A 177 4.51 -6.00 13.43
CA VAL A 177 3.38 -5.06 13.34
C VAL A 177 3.44 -4.11 14.53
N SER A 178 3.57 -2.82 14.24
CA SER A 178 3.56 -1.72 15.22
C SER A 178 2.18 -1.12 15.43
N GLU A 179 1.41 -1.04 14.35
CA GLU A 179 0.12 -0.34 14.34
C GLU A 179 -0.79 -0.95 13.28
N ILE A 180 -2.07 -1.06 13.61
CA ILE A 180 -3.12 -1.52 12.70
C ILE A 180 -3.78 -0.29 12.11
N LEU A 181 -3.66 -0.11 10.80
CA LEU A 181 -4.08 1.10 10.09
C LEU A 181 -5.34 0.89 9.24
N SER A 182 -5.85 -0.33 9.12
CA SER A 182 -7.04 -0.64 8.31
C SER A 182 -8.22 0.28 8.62
N ASN A 183 -8.53 0.51 9.89
CA ASN A 183 -9.68 1.36 10.25
C ASN A 183 -9.44 2.82 9.90
N PHE A 184 -8.23 3.32 10.14
CA PHE A 184 -7.86 4.67 9.76
C PHE A 184 -8.07 4.90 8.26
N TYR A 185 -7.48 4.06 7.39
CA TYR A 185 -7.58 4.23 5.94
C TYR A 185 -8.94 3.87 5.35
N LEU A 186 -9.49 2.71 5.73
CA LEU A 186 -10.61 2.06 5.03
C LEU A 186 -11.99 2.39 5.64
N ILE A 187 -12.02 3.03 6.81
CA ILE A 187 -13.24 3.43 7.50
C ILE A 187 -13.24 4.95 7.69
N ASP A 188 -12.31 5.48 8.49
CA ASP A 188 -12.36 6.87 8.94
C ASP A 188 -12.02 7.86 7.81
N GLN A 189 -10.87 7.67 7.17
CA GLN A 189 -10.45 8.52 6.06
C GLN A 189 -11.32 8.30 4.83
N PHE A 190 -11.76 7.07 4.56
CA PHE A 190 -12.63 6.77 3.43
C PHE A 190 -14.00 7.45 3.54
N ASP A 191 -14.66 7.40 4.71
CA ASP A 191 -15.92 8.12 4.91
C ASP A 191 -15.73 9.64 4.90
N THR A 192 -14.61 10.13 5.47
CA THR A 192 -14.24 11.55 5.44
C THR A 192 -14.08 12.06 4.01
N PHE A 193 -13.39 11.31 3.14
CA PHE A 193 -13.20 11.65 1.73
C PHE A 193 -14.52 11.74 0.95
N TYR A 194 -15.53 10.99 1.39
CA TYR A 194 -16.90 11.05 0.89
C TYR A 194 -17.83 11.93 1.75
N ASN A 195 -17.30 12.82 2.59
CA ASN A 195 -18.05 13.75 3.43
C ASN A 195 -19.15 13.07 4.29
N GLY A 196 -18.88 11.88 4.81
CA GLY A 196 -19.83 11.14 5.65
C GLY A 196 -20.95 10.46 4.87
N MET A 197 -20.82 10.29 3.54
CA MET A 197 -21.83 9.59 2.75
C MET A 197 -21.77 8.07 2.92
N LEU A 198 -20.58 7.49 3.13
CA LEU A 198 -20.44 6.03 3.24
C LEU A 198 -21.14 5.52 4.49
N SER A 199 -20.99 6.24 5.61
CA SER A 199 -21.63 5.89 6.88
C SER A 199 -23.16 5.92 6.87
N LYS A 200 -23.76 6.46 5.80
CA LYS A 200 -25.22 6.48 5.59
C LYS A 200 -25.71 5.36 4.67
N THR A 201 -24.80 4.60 4.04
CA THR A 201 -25.15 3.48 3.16
C THR A 201 -25.66 2.28 3.96
N THR A 202 -26.46 1.43 3.33
CA THR A 202 -27.07 0.27 4.01
C THR A 202 -26.05 -0.82 4.36
N VAL A 203 -24.92 -0.85 3.64
CA VAL A 203 -23.88 -1.87 3.78
C VAL A 203 -22.68 -1.42 4.63
N TRP A 204 -22.68 -0.21 5.18
CA TRP A 204 -21.51 0.34 5.90
C TRP A 204 -21.12 -0.46 7.15
N GLU A 205 -22.09 -0.86 7.97
CA GLU A 205 -21.79 -1.67 9.15
C GLU A 205 -21.21 -3.03 8.77
N GLU A 206 -21.70 -3.63 7.69
CA GLU A 206 -21.15 -4.88 7.16
C GLU A 206 -19.72 -4.69 6.63
N TRP A 207 -19.46 -3.58 5.94
CA TRP A 207 -18.12 -3.19 5.46
C TRP A 207 -17.10 -3.14 6.60
N LYS A 208 -17.42 -2.42 7.69
CA LYS A 208 -16.55 -2.32 8.87
C LYS A 208 -16.28 -3.69 9.51
N LEU A 209 -17.33 -4.51 9.66
CA LEU A 209 -17.19 -5.86 10.24
C LEU A 209 -16.28 -6.76 9.39
N VAL A 210 -16.41 -6.70 8.07
CA VAL A 210 -15.59 -7.52 7.16
C VAL A 210 -14.15 -7.02 7.14
N ILE A 211 -13.89 -5.71 7.15
CA ILE A 211 -12.53 -5.16 7.28
C ILE A 211 -11.87 -5.62 8.57
N ASN A 212 -12.55 -5.48 9.72
CA ASN A 212 -11.98 -5.89 11.00
C ASN A 212 -11.63 -7.38 11.00
N LYS A 213 -12.55 -8.23 10.53
CA LYS A 213 -12.31 -9.69 10.42
C LYS A 213 -11.13 -10.00 9.51
N LEU A 214 -11.06 -9.40 8.32
CA LEU A 214 -9.97 -9.66 7.36
C LEU A 214 -8.63 -9.07 7.84
N THR A 215 -8.66 -7.98 8.59
CA THR A 215 -7.47 -7.38 9.22
C THR A 215 -6.89 -8.30 10.28
N GLU A 216 -7.72 -8.85 11.17
CA GLU A 216 -7.30 -9.83 12.17
C GLU A 216 -6.63 -11.04 11.50
N VAL A 217 -7.28 -11.62 10.49
CA VAL A 217 -6.72 -12.75 9.73
C VAL A 217 -5.42 -12.36 9.00
N GLY A 218 -5.35 -11.15 8.45
CA GLY A 218 -4.17 -10.63 7.77
C GLY A 218 -2.96 -10.51 8.70
N ILE A 219 -3.15 -10.02 9.92
CA ILE A 219 -2.09 -9.91 10.94
C ILE A 219 -1.59 -11.30 11.37
N GLU A 220 -2.50 -12.24 11.59
CA GLU A 220 -2.14 -13.63 11.90
C GLU A 220 -1.38 -14.28 10.73
N THR A 221 -1.74 -13.94 9.49
CA THR A 221 -1.05 -14.41 8.29
C THR A 221 0.36 -13.82 8.20
N TYR A 222 0.53 -12.52 8.42
CA TYR A 222 1.86 -11.89 8.46
C TYR A 222 2.76 -12.46 9.55
N SER A 223 2.17 -12.90 10.67
CA SER A 223 2.87 -13.59 11.76
C SER A 223 3.17 -15.07 11.47
N GLY A 224 2.67 -15.62 10.36
CA GLY A 224 2.84 -17.02 9.97
C GLY A 224 1.97 -18.01 10.76
N HIS A 225 0.93 -17.52 11.44
CA HIS A 225 0.03 -18.33 12.28
C HIS A 225 -1.30 -18.68 11.60
N SER A 226 -1.62 -18.05 10.47
CA SER A 226 -2.85 -18.31 9.71
C SER A 226 -2.58 -18.50 8.23
N ASN A 227 -3.50 -19.23 7.59
CA ASN A 227 -3.51 -19.44 6.15
C ASN A 227 -4.68 -18.67 5.54
N LEU A 228 -4.39 -17.60 4.82
CA LEU A 228 -5.38 -16.72 4.23
C LEU A 228 -6.22 -17.38 3.11
N HIS A 229 -5.75 -18.48 2.52
CA HIS A 229 -6.52 -19.21 1.49
C HIS A 229 -7.83 -19.77 2.04
N LYS A 230 -7.94 -19.98 3.35
CA LYS A 230 -9.18 -20.43 4.02
C LYS A 230 -10.28 -19.36 4.01
N TYR A 231 -9.94 -18.11 3.68
CA TYR A 231 -10.83 -16.95 3.76
C TYR A 231 -11.14 -16.33 2.39
N GLN A 232 -10.91 -17.08 1.29
CA GLN A 232 -11.18 -16.59 -0.07
C GLN A 232 -12.65 -16.18 -0.28
N ASN A 233 -13.59 -16.88 0.36
CA ASN A 233 -15.01 -16.51 0.30
C ASN A 233 -15.29 -15.17 1.00
N GLU A 234 -14.66 -14.93 2.15
CA GLU A 234 -14.72 -13.64 2.84
C GLU A 234 -14.10 -12.50 2.01
N ILE A 235 -12.97 -12.74 1.33
CA ILE A 235 -12.35 -11.75 0.44
C ILE A 235 -13.27 -11.44 -0.75
N LYS A 236 -13.96 -12.46 -1.30
CA LYS A 236 -14.97 -12.25 -2.34
C LYS A 236 -16.17 -11.46 -1.84
N ARG A 237 -16.63 -11.73 -0.61
CA ARG A 237 -17.68 -10.94 0.07
C ARG A 237 -17.25 -9.49 0.26
N PHE A 238 -16.02 -9.24 0.68
CA PHE A 238 -15.44 -7.90 0.80
C PHE A 238 -15.50 -7.13 -0.52
N ASN A 239 -15.03 -7.73 -1.62
CA ASN A 239 -15.07 -7.08 -2.93
C ASN A 239 -16.51 -6.79 -3.40
N ASN A 240 -17.45 -7.70 -3.14
CA ASN A 240 -18.87 -7.46 -3.42
C ASN A 240 -19.45 -6.30 -2.59
N LEU A 241 -19.02 -6.12 -1.33
CA LEU A 241 -19.42 -4.98 -0.51
C LEU A 241 -18.86 -3.66 -1.04
N TYR A 242 -17.60 -3.65 -1.47
CA TYR A 242 -17.00 -2.49 -2.14
C TYR A 242 -17.83 -2.05 -3.36
N LEU A 243 -18.24 -3.00 -4.20
CA LEU A 243 -19.07 -2.72 -5.38
C LEU A 243 -20.47 -2.20 -5.00
N LYS A 244 -21.07 -2.71 -3.92
CA LYS A 244 -22.36 -2.19 -3.41
C LYS A 244 -22.24 -0.79 -2.84
N LEU A 245 -21.20 -0.49 -2.06
CA LEU A 245 -20.90 0.86 -1.59
C LEU A 245 -20.77 1.83 -2.76
N LYS A 246 -20.00 1.44 -3.78
CA LYS A 246 -19.87 2.22 -5.02
C LYS A 246 -21.22 2.54 -5.65
N GLN A 247 -22.09 1.54 -5.77
CA GLN A 247 -23.42 1.72 -6.35
C GLN A 247 -24.28 2.69 -5.53
N GLU A 248 -24.37 2.51 -4.21
CA GLU A 248 -25.19 3.39 -3.36
C GLU A 248 -24.70 4.84 -3.37
N VAL A 249 -23.39 5.07 -3.33
CA VAL A 249 -22.83 6.42 -3.41
C VAL A 249 -23.11 7.07 -4.75
N LEU A 250 -22.86 6.36 -5.86
CA LEU A 250 -23.05 6.93 -7.20
C LEU A 250 -24.53 7.23 -7.49
N ILE A 251 -25.47 6.43 -6.98
CA ILE A 251 -26.91 6.72 -7.07
C ILE A 251 -27.24 8.01 -6.31
N ASN A 252 -26.76 8.15 -5.08
CA ASN A 252 -27.04 9.31 -4.22
C ASN A 252 -26.38 10.61 -4.70
N THR A 253 -25.39 10.55 -5.60
CA THR A 253 -24.76 11.75 -6.20
C THR A 253 -25.46 12.27 -7.46
N VAL A 254 -26.35 11.47 -8.06
CA VAL A 254 -27.09 11.82 -9.28
C VAL A 254 -28.52 12.29 -8.97
N SER A 255 -28.99 12.06 -7.74
CA SER A 255 -30.28 12.52 -7.21
C SER A 255 -30.19 13.88 -6.53
#